data_AF-K2F4N9-F1
#
_entry.id   AF-K2F4N9-F1
#
_cell.length_a   1.000
_cell.length_b   1.000
_cell.length_c   1.000
_cell.angle_alpha   90.00
_cell.angle_beta   90.00
_cell.angle_gamma   90.00
#
_symmetry.space_group_name_H-M   'P 1'
#
loop_
_entity.id
_entity.type
_entity.pdbx_description
1 polymer ?
#
loop_
_entity_poly.entity_id
_entity_poly.type
_entity_poly.pdbx_seq_one_letter_code
_entity_poly.pdbx_strand_id
1 'polypeptide(L)'
;MNHFLLPSRISNSNNPNDITLAGDAAMETMLNAMLSKGAKKCRLLAKMFGGGTIVSKTSLNIGQRNVVFAREWIGREGIKLAAIDVLGNCSRKLLIDPISGDVFCCRSVVDRSAEEKLAATEAAYEKRLIGLTAKNNIELF
;
A
#
# COMPACT_ATOMS: atom_id res chain seq x y z
N MET A 1 -1.05 -9.03 11.52
CA MET A 1 -0.38 -8.38 10.37
C MET A 1 -1.37 -7.41 9.77
N ASN A 2 -0.94 -6.21 9.39
CA ASN A 2 -1.76 -5.26 8.66
C ASN A 2 -1.23 -5.14 7.22
N HIS A 3 -2.13 -5.13 6.24
CA HIS A 3 -1.84 -4.89 4.82
C HIS A 3 -2.81 -3.82 4.31
N PHE A 4 -2.41 -2.55 4.42
CA PHE A 4 -3.21 -1.41 3.99
C PHE A 4 -2.72 -0.86 2.65
N LEU A 5 -3.63 -0.26 1.88
CA LEU A 5 -3.34 0.26 0.54
C LEU A 5 -3.00 1.76 0.56
N LEU A 6 -3.61 2.52 1.46
CA LEU A 6 -3.49 3.97 1.56
C LEU A 6 -3.12 4.40 2.98
N PRO A 7 -2.43 5.55 3.17
CA PRO A 7 -2.06 6.02 4.51
C PRO A 7 -3.27 6.35 5.40
N SER A 8 -4.29 6.97 4.81
CA SER A 8 -5.53 7.40 5.47
C SER A 8 -6.66 7.37 4.46
N ARG A 9 -7.90 7.43 4.94
CA ARG A 9 -9.09 7.45 4.09
C ARG A 9 -9.14 8.68 3.21
N ILE A 10 -9.71 8.50 2.02
CA ILE A 10 -10.16 9.61 1.19
C ILE A 10 -11.53 10.02 1.72
N SER A 11 -11.70 11.29 2.11
CA SER A 11 -12.81 11.74 2.98
C SER A 11 -14.23 11.63 2.41
N ASN A 12 -14.42 11.08 1.21
CA ASN A 12 -15.70 11.10 0.48
C ASN A 12 -16.33 9.73 0.22
N SER A 13 -15.81 8.64 0.80
CA SER A 13 -16.43 7.32 0.64
C SER A 13 -17.01 6.79 1.96
N ASN A 14 -18.35 6.68 1.99
CA ASN A 14 -19.11 6.05 3.08
C ASN A 14 -19.05 4.51 3.03
N ASN A 15 -18.08 3.92 2.33
CA ASN A 15 -17.99 2.49 2.19
C ASN A 15 -17.20 1.87 3.36
N PRO A 16 -17.78 0.94 4.14
CA PRO A 16 -17.07 0.25 5.22
C PRO A 16 -15.88 -0.62 4.73
N ASN A 17 -15.75 -0.90 3.44
CA ASN A 17 -14.55 -1.57 2.92
C ASN A 17 -13.33 -0.64 2.89
N ASP A 18 -13.52 0.67 2.83
CA ASP A 18 -12.42 1.64 2.83
C ASP A 18 -11.74 1.78 4.21
N ILE A 19 -12.38 1.31 5.29
CA ILE A 19 -11.78 1.25 6.63
C ILE A 19 -10.53 0.36 6.62
N THR A 20 -10.63 -0.81 5.98
CA THR A 20 -9.57 -1.82 5.98
C THR A 20 -8.38 -1.46 5.09
N LEU A 21 -8.60 -0.58 4.11
CA LEU A 21 -7.58 -0.13 3.17
C LEU A 21 -6.83 1.11 3.66
N ALA A 22 -7.35 1.78 4.69
CA ALA A 22 -6.75 2.97 5.30
C ALA A 22 -5.84 2.60 6.47
N GLY A 23 -4.57 3.02 6.39
CA GLY A 23 -3.53 2.69 7.34
C GLY A 23 -3.81 3.19 8.75
N ASP A 24 -4.36 4.40 8.90
CA ASP A 24 -4.73 4.99 10.20
C ASP A 24 -5.72 4.12 10.99
N ALA A 25 -6.86 3.77 10.40
CA ALA A 25 -7.87 2.96 11.05
C ALA A 25 -7.38 1.52 11.27
N ALA A 26 -6.69 0.93 10.30
CA ALA A 26 -6.24 -0.45 10.37
C ALA A 26 -5.12 -0.66 11.41
N MET A 27 -4.18 0.28 11.53
CA MET A 27 -3.09 0.21 12.52
C MET A 27 -3.63 0.38 13.95
N GLU A 28 -4.54 1.33 14.15
CA GLU A 28 -5.20 1.56 15.45
C GLU A 28 -6.00 0.34 15.90
N THR A 29 -6.80 -0.23 14.99
CA THR A 29 -7.60 -1.43 15.27
C THR A 29 -6.71 -2.62 15.64
N MET A 30 -5.60 -2.82 14.92
CA MET A 30 -4.65 -3.91 15.20
C MET A 30 -3.98 -3.73 16.57
N LEU A 31 -3.52 -2.53 16.90
CA LEU A 31 -2.88 -2.25 18.18
C LEU A 31 -3.84 -2.52 19.34
N ASN A 32 -5.05 -1.97 19.27
CA ASN A 32 -6.07 -2.16 20.30
C ASN A 32 -6.47 -3.64 20.45
N ALA A 33 -6.60 -4.38 19.34
CA ALA A 33 -6.83 -5.82 19.38
C ALA A 33 -5.69 -6.57 20.09
N MET A 34 -4.42 -6.20 19.84
CA MET A 34 -3.28 -6.81 20.53
C MET A 34 -3.28 -6.49 22.02
N LEU A 35 -3.51 -5.23 22.40
CA LEU A 35 -3.59 -4.80 23.80
C LEU A 35 -4.72 -5.51 24.55
N SER A 36 -5.89 -5.65 23.93
CA SER A 36 -7.04 -6.38 24.50
C SER A 36 -6.74 -7.86 24.79
N LYS A 37 -5.81 -8.45 24.04
CA LYS A 37 -5.32 -9.83 24.23
C LYS A 37 -4.13 -9.92 25.19
N GLY A 38 -3.80 -8.84 25.90
CA GLY A 38 -2.75 -8.81 26.92
C GLY A 38 -1.36 -8.41 26.40
N ALA A 39 -1.25 -7.93 25.16
CA ALA A 39 0.02 -7.38 24.70
C ALA A 39 0.39 -6.13 25.51
N LYS A 40 1.69 -5.95 25.78
CA LYS A 40 2.21 -4.76 26.45
C LYS A 40 2.91 -3.87 25.43
N LYS A 41 2.47 -2.61 25.31
CA LYS A 41 3.01 -1.64 24.33
C LYS A 41 4.55 -1.57 24.35
N CYS A 42 5.17 -1.53 25.53
CA CYS A 42 6.63 -1.51 25.70
C CYS A 42 7.37 -2.76 25.18
N ARG A 43 6.67 -3.87 24.98
CA ARG A 43 7.23 -5.13 24.45
C ARG A 43 6.93 -5.34 22.97
N LEU A 44 6.18 -4.43 22.35
CA LEU A 44 5.86 -4.53 20.92
C LEU A 44 7.09 -4.19 20.09
N LEU A 45 7.27 -4.98 19.03
CA LEU A 45 8.25 -4.74 17.98
C LEU A 45 7.52 -4.61 16.66
N ALA A 46 7.95 -3.67 15.83
CA ALA A 46 7.44 -3.49 14.49
C ALA A 46 8.43 -4.01 13.46
N LYS A 47 7.92 -4.64 12.39
CA LYS A 47 8.69 -4.95 11.19
C LYS A 47 7.91 -4.41 9.98
N MET A 48 8.58 -3.65 9.12
CA MET A 48 7.95 -2.96 7.99
C MET A 48 8.45 -3.53 6.66
N PHE A 49 7.52 -3.82 5.76
CA PHE A 49 7.82 -4.39 4.45
C PHE A 49 6.91 -3.79 3.38
N GLY A 50 7.38 -3.70 2.13
CA GLY A 50 6.55 -3.32 0.98
C GLY A 50 6.80 -1.91 0.46
N GLY A 51 5.76 -1.25 -0.07
CA GLY A 51 5.87 0.09 -0.66
C GLY A 51 6.74 0.16 -1.93
N GLY A 52 6.99 -0.98 -2.58
CA GLY A 52 7.69 -1.03 -3.87
C GLY A 52 6.85 -0.41 -4.99
N THR A 53 7.51 0.34 -5.87
CA THR A 53 6.89 0.94 -7.06
C THR A 53 7.18 0.04 -8.25
N ILE A 54 6.18 -0.74 -8.66
CA ILE A 54 6.27 -1.66 -9.81
C ILE A 54 6.01 -0.88 -11.11
N VAL A 55 5.02 0.02 -11.12
CA VAL A 55 4.70 0.84 -12.29
C VAL A 55 5.30 2.23 -12.14
N SER A 56 6.29 2.57 -12.98
CA SER A 56 7.00 3.87 -12.88
C SER A 56 6.17 5.09 -13.31
N LYS A 57 5.02 4.89 -13.96
CA LYS A 57 4.24 5.95 -14.62
C LYS A 57 3.06 6.49 -13.82
N THR A 58 2.71 5.90 -12.68
CA THR A 58 1.66 6.45 -11.84
C THR A 58 2.25 7.56 -10.98
N SER A 59 1.89 8.82 -11.25
CA SER A 59 2.31 10.04 -10.54
C SER A 59 1.98 10.05 -9.03
N LEU A 60 1.24 9.05 -8.56
CA LEU A 60 0.90 8.85 -7.16
C LEU A 60 1.97 7.92 -6.53
N ASN A 61 2.99 8.50 -5.90
CA ASN A 61 3.99 7.80 -5.09
C ASN A 61 3.39 7.18 -3.81
N ILE A 62 2.39 6.30 -3.94
CA ILE A 62 1.61 5.72 -2.84
C ILE A 62 2.51 4.90 -1.93
N GLY A 63 3.42 4.10 -2.50
CA GLY A 63 4.39 3.31 -1.74
C GLY A 63 5.22 4.16 -0.78
N GLN A 64 5.77 5.28 -1.27
CA GLN A 64 6.53 6.23 -0.44
C GLN A 64 5.67 6.81 0.68
N ARG A 65 4.44 7.23 0.36
CA ARG A 65 3.51 7.80 1.35
C ARG A 65 3.16 6.78 2.44
N ASN A 66 2.94 5.52 2.07
CA ASN A 66 2.64 4.45 3.02
C ASN A 66 3.82 4.19 3.97
N VAL A 67 5.05 4.20 3.44
CA VAL A 67 6.27 3.99 4.23
C VAL A 67 6.49 5.14 5.22
N VAL A 68 6.31 6.39 4.77
CA VAL A 68 6.41 7.58 5.63
C VAL A 68 5.38 7.51 6.75
N PHE A 69 4.11 7.31 6.38
CA PHE A 69 3.01 7.19 7.35
C PHE A 69 3.26 6.09 8.40
N ALA A 70 3.65 4.88 7.96
CA ALA A 70 3.88 3.77 8.88
C ALA A 70 5.03 4.07 9.84
N ARG A 71 6.11 4.71 9.36
CA ARG A 71 7.24 5.10 10.20
C ARG A 71 6.84 6.16 11.23
N GLU A 72 6.09 7.17 10.83
CA GLU A 72 5.58 8.21 11.73
C GLU A 72 4.61 7.63 12.77
N TRP A 73 3.71 6.74 12.36
CA TRP A 73 2.77 6.07 13.25
C TRP A 73 3.51 5.22 14.29
N ILE A 74 4.47 4.39 13.87
CA ILE A 74 5.29 3.57 14.78
C ILE A 74 6.08 4.44 15.76
N GLY A 75 6.64 5.56 15.27
CA GLY A 75 7.37 6.52 16.09
C GLY A 75 6.48 7.19 17.15
N ARG A 76 5.28 7.63 16.78
CA ARG A 76 4.30 8.20 17.71
C ARG A 76 3.87 7.20 18.78
N GLU A 77 3.70 5.95 18.40
CA GLU A 77 3.36 4.87 19.34
C GLU A 77 4.54 4.40 20.20
N GLY A 78 5.76 4.88 19.96
CA GLY A 78 6.94 4.47 20.72
C GLY A 78 7.30 2.99 20.55
N ILE A 79 6.92 2.39 19.42
CA ILE A 79 7.19 0.98 19.12
C ILE A 79 8.56 0.86 18.46
N LYS A 80 9.41 -0.06 18.93
CA LYS A 80 10.74 -0.25 18.36
C LYS A 80 10.64 -0.94 16.99
N LEU A 81 11.26 -0.33 15.98
CA LEU A 81 11.40 -0.93 14.65
C LEU A 81 12.54 -1.96 14.64
N ALA A 82 12.21 -3.24 14.47
CA ALA A 82 13.17 -4.35 14.49
C ALA A 82 13.71 -4.72 13.10
N ALA A 83 12.91 -4.53 12.04
CA ALA A 83 13.33 -4.79 10.66
C ALA A 83 12.58 -3.89 9.68
N ILE A 84 13.25 -3.53 8.57
CA ILE A 84 12.68 -2.71 7.51
C ILE A 84 13.19 -3.19 6.13
N ASP A 85 12.26 -3.49 5.23
CA ASP A 85 12.54 -3.74 3.80
C ASP A 85 11.44 -3.11 2.94
N VAL A 86 11.65 -1.84 2.60
CA VAL A 86 10.64 -1.00 1.95
C VAL A 86 11.16 -0.40 0.64
N LEU A 87 10.25 0.09 -0.22
CA LEU A 87 10.56 0.74 -1.49
C LEU A 87 11.25 -0.19 -2.51
N GLY A 88 11.75 0.36 -3.61
CA GLY A 88 12.38 -0.40 -4.70
C GLY A 88 11.40 -0.82 -5.79
N ASN A 89 11.90 -1.57 -6.76
CA ASN A 89 11.22 -1.91 -8.02
C ASN A 89 10.78 -3.39 -8.08
N CYS A 90 10.59 -4.03 -6.92
CA CYS A 90 10.18 -5.42 -6.83
C CYS A 90 8.91 -5.57 -6.00
N SER A 91 8.09 -6.53 -6.40
CA SER A 91 7.00 -7.02 -5.57
C SER A 91 7.57 -7.89 -4.44
N ARG A 92 6.86 -7.97 -3.31
CA ARG A 92 7.28 -8.73 -2.14
C ARG A 92 6.17 -9.66 -1.69
N LYS A 93 6.52 -10.93 -1.51
CA LYS A 93 5.67 -11.91 -0.82
C LYS A 93 6.22 -12.13 0.58
N LEU A 94 5.36 -11.97 1.58
CA LEU A 94 5.72 -12.10 2.99
C LEU A 94 5.09 -13.34 3.59
N LEU A 95 5.88 -14.10 4.34
CA LEU A 95 5.40 -15.16 5.23
C LEU A 95 5.82 -14.78 6.65
N ILE A 96 4.88 -14.81 7.59
CA ILE A 96 5.13 -14.50 9.00
C ILE A 96 4.87 -15.75 9.83
N ASP A 97 5.84 -16.12 10.65
CA ASP A 97 5.61 -17.02 11.77
C ASP A 97 5.09 -16.20 12.98
N PRO A 98 3.84 -16.37 13.40
CA PRO A 98 3.28 -15.60 14.51
C PRO A 98 3.85 -15.98 15.88
N ILE A 99 4.48 -17.16 16.01
CA ILE A 99 5.03 -17.66 17.26
C ILE A 99 6.41 -17.06 17.50
N SER A 100 7.32 -17.20 16.54
CA SER A 100 8.67 -16.61 16.65
C SER A 100 8.69 -15.11 16.31
N GLY A 101 7.73 -14.66 15.50
CA GLY A 101 7.72 -13.32 14.92
C GLY A 101 8.62 -13.18 13.70
N ASP A 102 9.19 -14.26 13.17
CA ASP A 102 10.04 -14.25 11.98
C ASP A 102 9.26 -13.90 10.73
N VAL A 103 9.95 -13.22 9.80
CA VAL A 103 9.35 -12.78 8.54
C VAL A 103 10.28 -13.17 7.40
N PHE A 104 9.75 -13.98 6.49
CA PHE A 104 10.43 -14.37 5.26
C PHE A 104 9.91 -13.50 4.12
N CYS A 105 10.80 -12.73 3.50
CA CYS A 105 10.49 -11.84 2.39
C CYS A 105 11.07 -12.39 1.09
N CYS A 106 10.20 -12.79 0.16
CA CYS A 106 10.59 -13.15 -1.19
C CYS A 106 10.38 -11.94 -2.11
N ARG A 107 11.46 -11.45 -2.71
CA ARG A 107 11.40 -10.38 -3.72
C ARG A 107 11.20 -11.01 -5.09
N SER A 108 10.16 -10.59 -5.80
CA SER A 108 9.96 -10.96 -7.20
C SER A 108 10.12 -9.73 -8.06
N VAL A 109 11.12 -9.76 -8.93
CA VAL A 109 11.29 -8.77 -9.99
C VAL A 109 10.18 -9.03 -11.01
N VAL A 110 9.40 -8.01 -11.30
CA VAL A 110 8.39 -8.10 -12.36
C VAL A 110 9.14 -7.97 -13.68
N ASP A 111 8.84 -8.87 -14.63
CA ASP A 111 9.49 -8.84 -15.93
C ASP A 111 9.16 -7.52 -16.66
N ARG A 112 10.20 -6.72 -16.89
CA ARG A 112 10.12 -5.42 -17.59
C ARG A 112 9.47 -5.55 -18.96
N SER A 113 9.62 -6.71 -19.62
CA SER A 113 9.04 -6.96 -20.94
C SER A 113 7.51 -7.01 -20.89
N ALA A 114 6.93 -7.45 -19.78
CA ALA A 114 5.49 -7.46 -19.56
C ALA A 114 4.98 -6.06 -19.17
N GLU A 115 5.76 -5.30 -18.40
CA GLU A 115 5.45 -3.90 -18.07
C GLU A 115 5.42 -3.00 -19.30
N GLU A 116 6.40 -3.13 -20.21
CA GLU A 116 6.45 -2.36 -21.44
C GLU A 116 5.23 -2.64 -22.33
N LYS A 117 4.83 -3.91 -22.43
CA LYS A 117 3.61 -4.31 -23.16
C LYS A 117 2.35 -3.74 -22.52
N LEU A 118 2.22 -3.85 -21.19
CA LEU A 118 1.07 -3.33 -20.45
C LEU A 118 0.97 -1.80 -20.58
N ALA A 119 2.09 -1.09 -20.38
CA ALA A 119 2.17 0.36 -20.51
C ALA A 119 1.89 0.84 -21.93
N ALA A 120 2.30 0.08 -22.96
CA ALA A 120 1.97 0.39 -24.35
C ALA A 120 0.47 0.21 -24.61
N THR A 121 -0.16 -0.85 -24.09
CA THR A 121 -1.61 -1.04 -24.19
C THR A 121 -2.40 0.02 -23.44
N GLU A 122 -1.98 0.43 -22.24
CA GLU A 122 -2.64 1.48 -21.46
C GLU A 122 -2.55 2.84 -22.19
N ALA A 123 -1.38 3.21 -22.72
CA ALA A 123 -1.21 4.45 -23.46
C ALA A 123 -2.03 4.47 -24.78
N ALA A 124 -2.14 3.32 -25.45
CA ALA A 124 -2.99 3.20 -26.64
C ALA A 124 -4.49 3.34 -26.28
N TYR A 125 -4.91 2.78 -25.13
CA TYR A 125 -6.27 2.90 -24.63
C TYR A 125 -6.62 4.33 -24.21
N GLU A 126 -5.70 5.03 -23.53
CA GLU A 126 -5.86 6.43 -23.15
C GLU A 126 -6.04 7.34 -24.38
N LYS A 127 -5.19 7.18 -25.41
CA LYS A 127 -5.35 7.91 -26.68
C LYS A 127 -6.69 7.64 -27.34
N ARG A 128 -7.17 6.40 -27.31
CA ARG A 128 -8.47 6.01 -27.85
C ARG A 128 -9.62 6.69 -27.09
N LEU A 129 -9.55 6.73 -25.75
CA LEU A 129 -10.53 7.42 -24.91
C LEU A 129 -10.57 8.93 -25.20
N ILE A 130 -9.41 9.59 -25.29
CA ILE A 130 -9.32 11.02 -25.64
C ILE A 130 -9.96 11.29 -27.02
N GLY A 131 -9.68 10.44 -28.00
CA GLY A 131 -10.29 10.55 -29.33
C GLY A 131 -11.80 10.32 -29.36
N LEU A 132 -12.32 9.46 -28.47
CA LEU A 132 -13.77 9.23 -28.30
C LEU A 132 -14.45 10.42 -27.61
N THR A 133 -13.84 11.01 -26.59
CA THR A 133 -14.38 12.21 -25.93
C THR A 133 -14.41 13.42 -26.86
N ALA A 134 -13.45 13.54 -27.79
CA ALA A 134 -13.45 14.62 -28.79
C ALA A 134 -14.52 14.44 -29.89
N LYS A 135 -15.06 13.22 -30.08
CA LYS A 135 -16.12 12.93 -31.06
C LYS A 135 -17.53 13.09 -30.52
N ASN A 136 -17.71 13.05 -29.20
CA ASN A 136 -19.01 13.23 -28.56
C ASN A 136 -19.28 14.73 -28.27
N ASN A 137 -19.29 15.57 -29.31
CA ASN A 137 -20.08 16.80 -29.28
C ASN A 137 -21.55 16.40 -29.47
N ILE A 138 -22.19 16.00 -28.38
CA ILE A 138 -23.63 15.81 -28.36
C ILE A 138 -24.24 17.22 -28.32
N GLU A 139 -24.65 17.74 -29.49
CA GLU A 139 -25.52 18.91 -29.55
C GLU A 139 -26.88 18.51 -28.97
N LEU A 140 -27.17 19.00 -27.76
CA LEU A 140 -28.49 18.95 -27.16
C LEU A 140 -29.31 20.08 -27.77
N PHE A 141 -30.26 19.73 -28.65
CA PHE A 141 -31.38 20.59 -29.03
C PHE A 141 -32.43 20.64 -27.91
#